data_AF-A0AAE8SDD3-F1
#
_entry.id   AF-A0AAE8SDD3-F1
#
_cell.length_a   1.000
_cell.length_b   1.000
_cell.length_c   1.000
_cell.angle_alpha   90.00
_cell.angle_beta   90.00
_cell.angle_gamma   90.00
#
_symmetry.space_group_name_H-M   'P 1'
#
loop_
_entity.id
_entity.type
_entity.pdbx_description
1 polymer ?
#
loop_
_entity_poly.entity_id
_entity_poly.type
_entity_poly.pdbx_seq_one_letter_code
_entity_poly.pdbx_strand_id
1 'polypeptide(L)'
;MAKLTVKTRFLVISDTQGNEDFRRPPDPADVGIHCGDLTDETKTNEFRATLRFLKRLDAPLKLVIAGNRDFTLDTPVFERKIAEAGPLERNPYAPSTNDSGFQYLPYLGDYWHIDPSADIVITHGPPQGILDMSFYKERLGCPGLFQEIAHP
;
A
#
# COMPACT_ATOMS: atom_id res chain seq x y z
N MET A 1 10.29 29.92 24.02
CA MET A 1 11.42 28.97 23.83
C MET A 1 11.55 28.69 22.35
N ALA A 2 12.76 28.62 21.80
CA ALA A 2 12.94 28.27 20.39
C ALA A 2 12.52 26.80 20.18
N LYS A 3 11.70 26.53 19.16
CA LYS A 3 11.31 25.17 18.78
C LYS A 3 12.57 24.46 18.28
N LEU A 4 13.04 23.46 19.02
CA LEU A 4 14.13 22.59 18.58
C LEU A 4 13.64 21.83 17.35
N THR A 5 14.36 21.98 16.23
CA THR A 5 14.09 21.25 14.99
C THR A 5 15.15 20.16 14.82
N VAL A 6 14.70 18.94 14.60
CA VAL A 6 15.56 17.81 14.25
C VAL A 6 15.45 17.61 12.75
N LYS A 7 16.58 17.55 12.05
CA LYS A 7 16.59 17.18 10.64
C LYS A 7 16.28 15.69 10.53
N THR A 8 15.29 15.34 9.72
CA THR A 8 14.86 13.95 9.52
C THR A 8 14.82 13.65 8.02
N ARG A 9 15.41 12.52 7.63
CA ARG A 9 15.40 12.02 6.26
C ARG A 9 14.45 10.84 6.13
N PHE A 10 13.54 10.94 5.18
CA PHE A 10 12.61 9.88 4.81
C PHE A 10 13.07 9.19 3.54
N LEU A 11 12.99 7.85 3.52
CA LEU A 11 13.04 7.04 2.32
C LEU A 11 11.63 6.53 2.04
N VAL A 12 11.02 6.96 0.94
CA VAL A 12 9.69 6.53 0.52
C VAL A 12 9.81 5.63 -0.70
N ILE A 13 9.22 4.44 -0.61
CA ILE A 13 9.20 3.41 -1.66
C ILE A 13 7.82 2.77 -1.71
N SER A 14 7.52 2.06 -2.79
CA SER A 14 6.26 1.35 -3.00
C SER A 14 6.47 0.25 -4.03
N ASP A 15 5.50 -0.65 -4.19
CA ASP A 15 5.41 -1.56 -5.34
C ASP A 15 6.65 -2.44 -5.51
N THR A 16 7.15 -3.00 -4.40
CA THR A 16 8.27 -3.95 -4.46
C THR A 16 7.85 -5.28 -5.09
N GLN A 17 6.57 -5.67 -4.98
CA GLN A 17 5.99 -6.82 -5.68
C GLN A 17 6.82 -8.11 -5.52
N GLY A 18 7.36 -8.35 -4.31
CA GLY A 18 8.21 -9.51 -4.02
C GLY A 18 9.61 -9.49 -4.63
N ASN A 19 10.06 -8.37 -5.21
CA ASN A 19 11.36 -8.24 -5.84
C ASN A 19 12.47 -7.92 -4.82
N GLU A 20 13.39 -8.87 -4.62
CA GLU A 20 14.54 -8.67 -3.71
C GLU A 20 15.64 -7.78 -4.28
N ASP A 21 15.69 -7.62 -5.60
CA ASP A 21 16.70 -6.82 -6.30
C ASP A 21 16.26 -5.35 -6.45
N PHE A 22 15.19 -4.97 -5.75
CA PHE A 22 14.77 -3.58 -5.67
C PHE A 22 15.95 -2.70 -5.23
N ARG A 23 16.25 -1.69 -6.06
CA ARG A 23 17.47 -0.91 -5.92
C ARG A 23 17.50 -0.21 -4.57
N ARG A 24 18.49 -0.59 -3.75
CA ARG A 24 18.72 0.07 -2.46
C ARG A 24 19.27 1.49 -2.70
N PRO A 25 18.72 2.53 -2.03
CA PRO A 25 19.33 3.84 -2.00
C PRO A 25 20.70 3.79 -1.31
N PRO A 26 21.70 4.54 -1.79
CA PRO A 26 23.04 4.52 -1.21
C PRO A 26 23.09 5.16 0.18
N ASP A 27 22.21 6.12 0.46
CA ASP A 27 22.25 6.92 1.68
C ASP A 27 21.38 6.34 2.81
N PRO A 28 21.83 6.42 4.07
CA PRO A 28 20.99 6.14 5.23
C PRO A 28 19.80 7.09 5.30
N ALA A 29 18.68 6.62 5.87
CA ALA A 29 17.50 7.39 6.22
C ALA A 29 17.17 7.23 7.70
N ASP A 30 16.40 8.15 8.28
CA ASP A 30 15.91 8.00 9.66
C ASP A 30 14.62 7.16 9.70
N VAL A 31 13.80 7.30 8.66
CA VAL A 31 12.52 6.59 8.51
C VAL A 31 12.38 6.05 7.10
N GLY A 32 12.17 4.74 6.97
CA GLY A 32 11.72 4.10 5.73
C GLY A 32 10.20 3.97 5.72
N ILE A 33 9.57 4.28 4.59
CA ILE A 33 8.13 4.15 4.38
C ILE A 33 7.91 3.31 3.13
N HIS A 34 7.11 2.23 3.24
CA HIS A 34 6.66 1.42 2.11
C HIS A 34 5.15 1.56 1.91
N CYS A 35 4.73 2.14 0.79
CA CYS A 35 3.34 2.54 0.51
C CYS A 35 2.48 1.44 -0.13
N GLY A 36 2.67 0.17 0.27
CA GLY A 36 1.89 -0.96 -0.24
C GLY A 36 2.42 -1.63 -1.51
N ASP A 37 1.69 -2.66 -1.95
CA ASP A 37 2.05 -3.61 -3.00
C ASP A 37 3.38 -4.31 -2.70
N LEU A 38 3.38 -4.98 -1.54
CA LEU A 38 4.49 -5.81 -1.08
C LEU A 38 4.67 -7.06 -1.95
N THR A 39 3.58 -7.54 -2.56
CA THR A 39 3.49 -8.78 -3.32
C THR A 39 2.86 -8.53 -4.69
N ASP A 40 2.98 -9.50 -5.61
CA ASP A 40 2.26 -9.46 -6.89
C ASP A 40 1.02 -10.37 -6.84
N GLU A 41 1.17 -11.54 -6.22
CA GLU A 41 0.10 -12.55 -6.11
C GLU A 41 -0.13 -12.98 -4.65
N THR A 42 0.29 -12.14 -3.68
CA THR A 42 0.01 -12.38 -2.26
C THR A 42 0.65 -13.66 -1.70
N LYS A 43 1.72 -14.14 -2.33
CA LYS A 43 2.38 -15.39 -1.91
C LYS A 43 3.30 -15.15 -0.73
N THR A 44 3.38 -16.14 0.18
CA THR A 44 4.26 -16.05 1.37
C THR A 44 5.74 -15.83 1.03
N ASN A 45 6.23 -16.39 -0.09
CA ASN A 45 7.60 -16.17 -0.54
C ASN A 45 7.84 -14.73 -1.00
N GLU A 46 6.86 -14.08 -1.63
CA GLU A 46 6.92 -12.68 -2.05
C GLU A 46 6.94 -11.75 -0.83
N PHE A 47 6.06 -11.98 0.16
CA PHE A 47 6.13 -11.24 1.43
C PHE A 47 7.50 -11.37 2.09
N ARG A 48 8.05 -12.58 2.15
CA ARG A 48 9.38 -12.82 2.73
C ARG A 48 10.49 -12.10 1.96
N ALA A 49 10.41 -12.06 0.63
CA ALA A 49 11.35 -11.36 -0.23
C ALA A 49 11.34 -9.86 0.06
N THR A 50 10.16 -9.24 0.06
CA THR A 50 9.99 -7.82 0.38
C THR A 50 10.45 -7.49 1.79
N LEU A 51 10.11 -8.30 2.80
CA LEU A 51 10.57 -8.11 4.17
C LEU A 51 12.09 -8.25 4.31
N ARG A 52 12.72 -9.17 3.57
CA ARG A 52 14.19 -9.27 3.51
C ARG A 52 14.81 -8.01 2.92
N PHE A 53 14.25 -7.50 1.82
CA PHE A 53 14.68 -6.24 1.23
C PHE A 53 14.55 -5.08 2.23
N LEU A 54 13.36 -4.90 2.82
CA LEU A 54 13.11 -3.85 3.82
C LEU A 54 14.09 -3.95 4.98
N LYS A 55 14.35 -5.14 5.51
CA LYS A 55 15.30 -5.36 6.61
C LYS A 55 16.73 -4.88 6.28
N ARG A 56 17.14 -4.93 5.00
CA ARG A 56 18.46 -4.47 4.55
C ARG A 56 18.56 -2.95 4.40
N LEU A 57 17.44 -2.21 4.44
CA LEU A 57 17.46 -0.76 4.38
C LEU A 57 18.06 -0.18 5.67
N ASP A 58 18.98 0.78 5.48
CA ASP A 58 19.59 1.55 6.55
C ASP A 58 18.64 2.68 6.98
N ALA A 59 17.61 2.27 7.70
CA ALA A 59 16.60 3.12 8.30
C ALA A 59 16.14 2.53 9.63
N PRO A 60 16.39 3.16 10.79
CA PRO A 60 16.06 2.55 12.09
C PRO A 60 14.55 2.33 12.27
N LEU A 61 13.71 3.25 11.80
CA LEU A 61 12.25 3.07 11.74
C LEU A 61 11.81 2.68 10.33
N LYS A 62 10.89 1.72 10.23
CA LYS A 62 10.29 1.26 8.98
C LYS A 62 8.78 1.17 9.14
N LEU A 63 8.04 1.99 8.40
CA LEU A 63 6.58 1.97 8.34
C LEU A 63 6.15 1.30 7.04
N VAL A 64 5.24 0.35 7.13
CA VAL A 64 4.83 -0.48 5.99
C VAL A 64 3.33 -0.64 6.05
N ILE A 65 2.66 -0.27 4.96
CA ILE A 65 1.24 -0.55 4.75
C ILE A 65 1.08 -1.61 3.65
N ALA A 66 -0.08 -2.25 3.63
CA ALA A 66 -0.48 -3.16 2.56
C ALA A 66 -1.01 -2.35 1.36
N GLY A 67 -0.85 -2.90 0.15
CA GLY A 67 -1.50 -2.39 -1.06
C GLY A 67 -2.58 -3.32 -1.59
N ASN A 68 -3.15 -2.97 -2.74
CA ASN A 68 -4.28 -3.71 -3.27
C ASN A 68 -3.91 -5.13 -3.71
N ARG A 69 -2.63 -5.40 -4.02
CA ARG A 69 -2.16 -6.77 -4.30
C ARG A 69 -1.92 -7.61 -3.06
N ASP A 70 -1.94 -7.03 -1.87
CA ASP A 70 -1.65 -7.74 -0.62
C ASP A 70 -2.93 -8.28 0.05
N PHE A 71 -3.88 -8.80 -0.73
CA PHE A 71 -5.26 -9.05 -0.28
C PHE A 71 -5.39 -10.03 0.89
N THR A 72 -4.41 -10.91 1.16
CA THR A 72 -4.43 -11.79 2.34
C THR A 72 -4.30 -11.00 3.64
N LEU A 73 -3.84 -9.75 3.56
CA LEU A 73 -3.78 -8.83 4.70
C LEU A 73 -5.12 -8.11 4.91
N ASP A 74 -6.04 -8.17 3.94
CA ASP A 74 -7.43 -7.70 4.05
C ASP A 74 -8.32 -8.88 4.46
N THR A 75 -8.61 -9.00 5.75
CA THR A 75 -9.34 -10.15 6.30
C THR A 75 -10.69 -10.39 5.60
N PRO A 76 -11.58 -9.38 5.43
CA PRO A 76 -12.81 -9.55 4.68
C PRO A 76 -12.64 -10.06 3.24
N VAL A 77 -11.64 -9.54 2.51
CA VAL A 77 -11.37 -10.00 1.13
C VAL A 77 -10.81 -11.41 1.12
N PHE A 78 -9.90 -11.72 2.05
CA PHE A 78 -9.30 -13.04 2.16
C PHE A 78 -10.33 -14.12 2.51
N GLU A 79 -11.20 -13.90 3.50
CA GLU A 79 -12.26 -14.83 3.88
C GLU A 79 -13.23 -15.10 2.72
N ARG A 80 -13.62 -14.05 1.99
CA ARG A 80 -14.46 -14.19 0.80
C ARG A 80 -13.81 -15.07 -0.26
N LYS A 81 -12.51 -14.91 -0.49
CA LYS A 81 -11.76 -15.72 -1.46
C LYS A 81 -11.65 -17.18 -1.06
N ILE A 82 -11.41 -17.45 0.22
CA ILE A 82 -11.41 -18.82 0.74
C ILE A 82 -12.80 -19.46 0.55
N ALA A 83 -13.88 -18.70 0.76
CA ALA A 83 -15.24 -19.18 0.52
C ALA A 83 -15.53 -19.43 -0.98
N GLU A 84 -15.06 -18.55 -1.87
CA GLU A 84 -15.22 -18.66 -3.34
C GLU A 84 -14.43 -19.84 -3.92
N ALA A 85 -13.22 -20.09 -3.42
CA ALA A 85 -12.39 -21.21 -3.87
C ALA A 85 -13.02 -22.58 -3.55
N GLY A 86 -13.90 -22.64 -2.55
CA GLY A 86 -14.55 -23.86 -2.10
C GLY A 86 -13.55 -24.90 -1.55
N PRO A 87 -14.01 -26.13 -1.27
CA PRO A 87 -13.12 -27.23 -0.95
C PRO A 87 -12.21 -27.54 -2.15
N LEU A 88 -10.93 -27.81 -1.90
CA LEU A 88 -9.88 -28.10 -2.90
C LEU A 88 -10.22 -29.24 -3.91
N GLU A 89 -11.33 -29.96 -3.71
CA GLU A 89 -11.80 -31.06 -4.56
C GLU A 89 -12.71 -30.63 -5.72
N ARG A 90 -13.18 -29.38 -5.80
CA ARG A 90 -14.02 -28.89 -6.91
C ARG A 90 -13.29 -27.85 -7.77
N ASN A 91 -12.86 -28.31 -8.95
CA ASN A 91 -12.49 -27.52 -10.14
C ASN A 91 -11.48 -26.36 -9.91
N PRO A 92 -10.20 -26.48 -10.32
CA PRO A 92 -9.15 -25.47 -10.11
C PRO A 92 -9.34 -24.14 -10.88
N TYR A 93 -10.48 -23.93 -11.54
CA TYR A 93 -10.78 -22.76 -12.38
C TYR A 93 -11.99 -21.95 -11.88
N ALA A 94 -12.22 -21.87 -10.56
CA ALA A 94 -13.20 -20.93 -10.02
C ALA A 94 -12.82 -19.50 -10.45
N PRO A 95 -13.67 -18.77 -11.20
CA PRO A 95 -13.34 -17.42 -11.65
C PRO A 95 -13.28 -16.47 -10.44
N SER A 96 -12.11 -15.89 -10.17
CA SER A 96 -12.00 -14.77 -9.23
C SER A 96 -12.42 -13.49 -9.95
N THR A 97 -13.47 -12.83 -9.45
CA THR A 97 -13.99 -11.62 -10.11
C THR A 97 -13.51 -10.31 -9.48
N ASN A 98 -12.68 -10.37 -8.43
CA ASN A 98 -11.95 -9.21 -7.90
C ASN A 98 -10.83 -9.66 -6.93
N ASP A 99 -9.57 -9.64 -7.37
CA ASP A 99 -8.40 -10.10 -6.58
C ASP A 99 -7.76 -9.05 -5.70
N SER A 100 -8.30 -7.84 -5.67
CA SER A 100 -7.68 -6.74 -4.95
C SER A 100 -8.24 -6.56 -3.54
N GLY A 101 -7.34 -6.42 -2.57
CA GLY A 101 -7.63 -5.96 -1.20
C GLY A 101 -7.64 -4.43 -1.12
N PHE A 102 -8.08 -3.88 0.01
CA PHE A 102 -7.95 -2.45 0.33
C PHE A 102 -8.49 -1.48 -0.74
N GLN A 103 -9.47 -1.92 -1.53
CA GLN A 103 -10.13 -1.08 -2.54
C GLN A 103 -11.21 -0.21 -1.91
N TYR A 104 -11.25 1.06 -2.32
CA TYR A 104 -12.34 1.97 -1.98
C TYR A 104 -13.48 1.81 -2.99
N LEU A 105 -14.73 1.90 -2.53
CA LEU A 105 -15.87 2.06 -3.41
C LEU A 105 -16.03 3.56 -3.74
N PRO A 106 -15.72 4.00 -4.98
CA PRO A 106 -15.60 5.43 -5.30
C PRO A 106 -16.89 6.24 -5.12
N TYR A 107 -18.05 5.58 -5.02
CA TYR A 107 -19.37 6.21 -4.86
C TYR A 107 -19.85 6.34 -3.41
N LEU A 108 -19.15 5.74 -2.45
CA LEU A 108 -19.60 5.70 -1.06
C LEU A 108 -19.06 6.85 -0.20
N GLY A 109 -18.21 7.74 -0.76
CA GLY A 109 -17.94 9.12 -0.32
C GLY A 109 -17.26 9.33 1.04
N ASP A 110 -17.71 8.62 2.07
CA ASP A 110 -17.49 8.92 3.49
C ASP A 110 -16.35 8.11 4.12
N TYR A 111 -15.39 7.63 3.32
CA TYR A 111 -14.30 6.78 3.80
C TYR A 111 -13.15 7.56 4.45
N TRP A 112 -13.05 8.85 4.19
CA TRP A 112 -11.89 9.64 4.53
C TRP A 112 -12.23 10.63 5.63
N HIS A 113 -11.53 10.48 6.74
CA HIS A 113 -11.47 11.44 7.82
C HIS A 113 -10.03 11.44 8.33
N ILE A 114 -9.24 12.39 7.86
CA ILE A 114 -7.88 12.60 8.31
C ILE A 114 -7.96 13.45 9.57
N ASP A 115 -7.45 12.92 10.67
CA ASP A 115 -7.34 13.70 11.89
C ASP A 115 -6.52 14.98 11.61
N PRO A 116 -7.06 16.20 11.86
CA PRO A 116 -6.33 17.44 11.59
C PRO A 116 -5.02 17.59 12.39
N SER A 117 -4.83 16.78 13.43
CA SER A 117 -3.58 16.72 14.21
C SER A 117 -2.52 15.80 13.61
N ALA A 118 -2.84 15.05 12.55
CA ALA A 118 -1.91 14.14 11.91
C ALA A 118 -0.79 14.90 11.17
N ASP A 119 0.46 14.61 11.52
CA ASP A 119 1.62 15.16 10.81
C ASP A 119 1.93 14.43 9.49
N ILE A 120 1.66 13.12 9.44
CA ILE A 120 1.97 12.24 8.30
C ILE A 120 0.82 11.26 8.10
N VAL A 121 0.30 11.20 6.87
CA VAL A 121 -0.69 10.20 6.43
C VAL A 121 -0.05 9.35 5.34
N ILE A 122 -0.27 8.04 5.40
CA ILE A 122 0.27 7.07 4.43
C ILE A 122 -0.91 6.33 3.82
N THR A 123 -1.08 6.44 2.50
CA THR A 123 -2.08 5.72 1.72
C THR A 123 -1.38 4.89 0.65
N HIS A 124 -2.03 3.80 0.23
CA HIS A 124 -1.54 3.02 -0.89
C HIS A 124 -1.92 3.67 -2.23
N GLY A 125 -3.21 3.99 -2.39
CA GLY A 125 -3.72 4.67 -3.58
C GLY A 125 -3.51 6.18 -3.54
N PRO A 126 -3.27 6.83 -4.69
CA PRO A 126 -3.11 8.27 -4.77
C PRO A 126 -4.46 9.01 -4.67
N PRO A 127 -4.46 10.29 -4.24
CA PRO A 127 -5.59 11.19 -4.43
C PRO A 127 -5.86 11.45 -5.91
N GLN A 128 -7.11 11.67 -6.29
CA GLN A 128 -7.45 12.01 -7.68
C GLN A 128 -6.70 13.25 -8.16
N GLY A 129 -6.12 13.18 -9.36
CA GLY A 129 -5.37 14.26 -9.98
C GLY A 129 -3.92 14.39 -9.53
N ILE A 130 -3.48 13.67 -8.49
CA ILE A 130 -2.12 13.76 -7.92
C ILE A 130 -1.40 12.44 -8.17
N LEU A 131 -0.48 12.43 -9.15
CA LEU A 131 0.33 11.24 -9.50
C LEU A 131 -0.52 9.98 -9.74
N ASP A 132 -1.75 10.13 -10.24
CA ASP A 132 -2.77 9.10 -10.29
C ASP A 132 -2.97 8.46 -11.67
N MET A 133 -2.00 8.66 -12.57
CA MET A 133 -2.08 8.21 -13.95
C MET A 133 -1.61 6.75 -14.08
N SER A 134 -2.47 5.88 -14.58
CA SER A 134 -2.12 4.50 -14.88
C SER A 134 -1.30 4.37 -16.16
N PHE A 135 -0.74 3.18 -16.39
CA PHE A 135 -0.13 2.81 -17.67
C PHE A 135 -1.08 2.99 -18.86
N TYR A 136 -2.38 2.78 -18.64
CA TYR A 136 -3.43 2.93 -19.65
C TYR A 136 -3.90 4.37 -19.83
N LYS A 137 -3.23 5.35 -19.20
CA LYS A 137 -3.58 6.78 -19.22
C LYS A 137 -4.94 7.08 -18.60
N GLU A 138 -5.33 6.29 -17.62
CA GLU A 138 -6.54 6.50 -16.84
C GLU A 138 -6.19 7.08 -15.47
N ARG A 139 -7.09 7.89 -14.92
CA ARG A 139 -6.96 8.40 -13.56
C ARG A 139 -7.58 7.40 -12.59
N LEU A 140 -6.75 6.79 -11.75
CA LEU A 140 -7.17 5.80 -10.75
C LEU A 140 -7.28 6.39 -9.34
N GLY A 141 -6.97 7.68 -9.19
CA GLY A 141 -6.90 8.30 -7.87
C GLY A 141 -8.28 8.49 -7.24
N CYS A 142 -8.31 8.48 -5.90
CA CYS A 142 -9.53 8.57 -5.13
C CYS A 142 -10.03 10.02 -5.03
N PRO A 143 -11.27 10.34 -5.50
CA PRO A 143 -11.84 11.69 -5.39
C PRO A 143 -12.05 12.12 -3.94
N GLY A 144 -12.54 11.22 -3.07
CA GLY A 144 -12.77 11.52 -1.65
C GLY A 144 -11.47 11.84 -0.90
N LEU A 145 -10.39 11.11 -1.20
CA LEU A 145 -9.08 11.41 -0.63
C LEU A 145 -8.56 12.78 -1.09
N PHE A 146 -8.80 13.14 -2.35
CA PHE A 146 -8.45 14.47 -2.84
C PHE A 146 -9.23 15.57 -2.13
N GLN A 147 -10.54 15.37 -1.91
CA GLN A 147 -11.36 16.32 -1.16
C GLN A 147 -10.81 16.52 0.25
N GLU A 148 -10.49 15.44 0.96
CA GLU A 148 -10.00 15.49 2.33
C GLU A 148 -8.67 16.28 2.45
N ILE A 149 -7.73 16.06 1.54
CA ILE A 149 -6.43 16.77 1.59
C ILE A 149 -6.46 18.18 0.98
N ALA A 150 -7.46 18.49 0.16
CA ALA A 150 -7.60 19.81 -0.48
C ALA A 150 -8.24 20.85 0.46
N HIS A 151 -8.73 20.44 1.63
CA HIS A 151 -9.32 21.30 2.66
C HIS A 151 -8.48 21.28 3.95
N PRO A 152 -7.24 21.82 3.94
CA PRO A 152 -6.39 21.90 5.14
C PRO A 152 -6.89 22.92 6.16
#